data_AF-A0A9W7CGH0-F1
#
_entry.id   AF-A0A9W7CGH0-F1
#
_cell.length_a   1.000
_cell.length_b   1.000
_cell.length_c   1.000
_cell.angle_alpha   90.00
_cell.angle_beta   90.00
_cell.angle_gamma   90.00
#
_symmetry.space_group_name_H-M   'P 1'
#
loop_
_entity.id
_entity.type
_entity.pdbx_description
1 polymer ?
#
loop_
_entity_poly.entity_id
_entity_poly.type
_entity_poly.pdbx_seq_one_letter_code
_entity_poly.pdbx_strand_id
1 'polypeptide(L)'
;MKSSQSPSEPAATAKPAPSCAFPNCKVPPTKTCSRCKETQYCSKEHQTDHWRWRKKICVAPQKKILAPVPPAPPAPPAPLKGSVHEEEEYEDNCVICLVNVPDAK
;
A
#
# COMPACT_ATOMS: atom_id res chain seq x y z
N MET A 1 12.84 -59.31 -9.36
CA MET A 1 12.35 -58.11 -10.08
C MET A 1 12.26 -57.00 -9.05
N LYS A 2 13.35 -56.25 -8.81
CA LYS A 2 13.34 -55.12 -7.87
C LYS A 2 13.27 -53.86 -8.72
N SER A 3 12.09 -53.26 -8.77
CA SER A 3 11.85 -52.03 -9.51
C SER A 3 12.67 -50.91 -8.93
N SER A 4 13.56 -50.38 -9.76
CA SER A 4 14.24 -49.11 -9.61
C SER A 4 13.22 -48.01 -9.31
N GLN A 5 13.40 -47.31 -8.19
CA GLN A 5 12.92 -45.93 -8.08
C GLN A 5 14.16 -45.07 -7.94
N SER A 6 14.56 -44.52 -9.08
CA SER A 6 15.53 -43.44 -9.17
C SER A 6 14.88 -42.15 -8.66
N PRO A 7 15.59 -41.33 -7.86
CA PRO A 7 15.12 -40.06 -7.34
C PRO A 7 15.22 -38.97 -8.42
N SER A 8 14.14 -38.22 -8.67
CA SER A 8 14.08 -37.09 -9.62
C SER A 8 12.82 -36.28 -9.24
N GLU A 9 12.78 -34.97 -8.97
CA GLU A 9 13.61 -33.82 -9.35
C GLU A 9 13.40 -32.66 -8.31
N PRO A 10 13.73 -31.39 -8.59
CA PRO A 10 14.92 -30.73 -8.09
C PRO A 10 14.62 -29.67 -7.02
N ALA A 11 15.63 -29.43 -6.19
CA ALA A 11 15.73 -28.26 -5.34
C ALA A 11 15.84 -26.98 -6.20
N ALA A 12 14.70 -26.46 -6.66
CA ALA A 12 14.60 -25.05 -6.98
C ALA A 12 14.72 -24.30 -5.64
N THR A 13 15.69 -23.40 -5.54
CA THR A 13 15.91 -22.53 -4.39
C THR A 13 14.75 -21.52 -4.31
N ALA A 14 13.58 -22.01 -3.90
CA ALA A 14 12.36 -21.23 -3.80
C ALA A 14 12.45 -20.37 -2.54
N LYS A 15 12.38 -19.04 -2.72
CA LYS A 15 12.13 -18.12 -1.61
C LYS A 15 10.93 -18.65 -0.82
N PRO A 16 11.01 -18.72 0.53
CA PRO A 16 9.91 -19.21 1.33
C PRO A 16 8.65 -18.42 0.98
N ALA A 17 7.60 -19.15 0.58
CA ALA A 17 6.33 -18.53 0.24
C ALA A 17 5.84 -17.72 1.45
N PRO A 18 5.27 -16.53 1.23
CA PRO A 18 4.78 -15.73 2.33
C PRO A 18 3.67 -16.49 3.06
N SER A 19 3.71 -16.52 4.38
CA SER A 19 2.69 -17.13 5.23
C SER A 19 1.86 -16.06 5.93
N CYS A 20 0.64 -16.42 6.35
CA CYS A 20 -0.16 -15.55 7.19
C CYS A 20 0.56 -15.33 8.53
N ALA A 21 0.63 -14.08 8.98
CA ALA A 21 1.28 -13.74 10.25
C ALA A 21 0.47 -14.07 11.50
N PHE A 22 -0.75 -14.58 11.36
CA PHE A 22 -1.57 -15.00 12.49
C PHE A 22 -1.05 -16.35 13.02
N PRO A 23 -0.87 -16.52 14.34
CA PRO A 23 -0.35 -17.76 14.91
C PRO A 23 -1.22 -18.95 14.51
N ASN A 24 -0.58 -20.08 14.21
CA ASN A 24 -1.22 -21.32 13.76
C ASN A 24 -1.97 -21.24 12.41
N CYS A 25 -1.89 -20.13 11.67
CA CYS A 25 -2.45 -20.04 10.33
C CYS A 25 -1.44 -20.49 9.26
N LYS A 26 -1.79 -21.52 8.49
CA LYS A 26 -0.97 -22.03 7.36
C LYS A 26 -1.53 -21.60 5.99
N VAL A 27 -2.56 -20.77 5.98
CA VAL A 27 -3.22 -20.31 4.75
C VAL A 27 -2.33 -19.28 4.06
N PRO A 28 -2.15 -19.35 2.72
CA PRO A 28 -1.42 -18.33 1.99
C PRO A 28 -2.09 -16.95 2.17
N PRO A 29 -1.30 -15.90 2.40
CA PRO A 29 -1.85 -14.57 2.55
C PRO A 29 -2.37 -14.04 1.22
N THR A 30 -3.49 -13.33 1.28
CA THR A 30 -4.10 -12.66 0.11
C THR A 30 -3.99 -11.15 0.21
N LYS A 31 -3.65 -10.64 1.39
CA LYS A 31 -3.63 -9.22 1.72
C LYS A 31 -2.42 -8.85 2.56
N THR A 32 -1.94 -7.63 2.39
CA THR A 32 -0.86 -7.05 3.20
C THR A 32 -1.42 -6.02 4.17
N CYS A 33 -0.66 -5.70 5.22
CA CYS A 33 -1.04 -4.67 6.18
C CYS A 33 -1.08 -3.30 5.50
N SER A 34 -2.21 -2.62 5.53
CA SER A 34 -2.37 -1.31 4.87
C SER A 34 -1.45 -0.22 5.46
N ARG A 35 -1.01 -0.35 6.71
CA ARG A 35 -0.06 0.60 7.32
C ARG A 35 1.39 0.29 6.97
N CYS A 36 1.92 -0.85 7.41
CA CYS A 36 3.33 -1.16 7.26
C CYS A 36 3.69 -1.86 5.95
N LYS A 37 2.71 -2.49 5.27
CA LYS A 37 2.89 -3.31 4.06
C LYS A 37 3.86 -4.50 4.19
N GLU A 38 4.44 -4.70 5.36
CA GLU A 38 5.43 -5.73 5.65
C GLU A 38 4.79 -7.07 6.05
N THR A 39 3.70 -7.01 6.81
CA THR A 39 3.02 -8.22 7.30
C THR A 39 1.85 -8.59 6.43
N GLN A 40 1.63 -9.88 6.23
CA GLN A 40 0.59 -10.40 5.35
C GLN A 40 -0.40 -11.29 6.09
N TYR A 41 -1.65 -11.28 5.64
CA TYR A 41 -2.76 -12.00 6.24
C TYR A 41 -3.60 -12.67 5.16
N CYS A 42 -4.19 -13.82 5.47
CA CYS A 42 -5.15 -14.46 4.59
C CYS A 42 -6.53 -13.76 4.63
N SER A 43 -6.87 -13.09 5.74
CA SER A 43 -8.16 -12.44 5.96
C SER A 43 -8.03 -11.15 6.80
N LYS A 44 -9.10 -10.33 6.79
CA LYS A 44 -9.21 -9.13 7.64
C LYS A 44 -9.39 -9.47 9.11
N GLU A 45 -10.02 -10.61 9.41
CA GLU A 45 -10.20 -11.13 10.77
C GLU A 45 -8.86 -11.36 11.45
N HIS A 46 -7.98 -12.17 10.82
CA HIS A 46 -6.62 -12.41 11.30
C HIS A 46 -5.80 -11.14 11.47
N GLN A 47 -5.97 -10.16 10.58
CA GLN A 47 -5.33 -8.85 10.76
C GLN A 47 -5.83 -8.13 12.00
N THR A 48 -7.14 -8.16 12.26
CA THR A 48 -7.79 -7.45 13.37
C THR A 48 -7.45 -8.09 14.72
N ASP A 49 -7.48 -9.42 14.79
CA ASP A 49 -7.10 -10.15 16.01
C ASP A 49 -5.61 -9.99 16.33
N HIS A 50 -4.74 -10.12 15.32
CA HIS A 50 -3.30 -9.92 15.48
C HIS A 50 -2.94 -8.45 15.78
N TRP A 51 -3.83 -7.50 15.48
CA TRP A 51 -3.58 -6.06 15.62
C TRP A 51 -3.20 -5.66 17.04
N ARG A 52 -3.78 -6.31 18.06
CA ARG A 52 -3.51 -6.03 19.48
C ARG A 52 -2.01 -6.09 19.81
N TRP A 53 -1.30 -7.03 19.18
CA TRP A 53 0.15 -7.20 19.34
C TRP A 53 0.93 -6.45 18.25
N ARG A 54 0.56 -6.62 16.97
CA ARG A 54 1.31 -6.06 15.83
C ARG A 54 1.40 -4.54 15.85
N LYS A 55 0.40 -3.83 16.41
CA LYS A 55 0.38 -2.36 16.46
C LYS A 55 1.61 -1.73 17.13
N LYS A 56 2.25 -2.44 18.06
CA LYS A 56 3.45 -1.95 18.78
C LYS A 56 4.69 -1.87 17.89
N ILE A 57 4.73 -2.65 16.81
CA ILE A 57 5.88 -2.79 15.90
C ILE A 57 5.49 -2.48 14.44
N CYS A 58 4.28 -1.97 14.20
CA CYS A 58 3.76 -1.66 12.88
C CYS A 58 4.21 -0.25 12.47
N VAL A 59 5.28 -0.15 11.69
CA VAL A 59 5.83 1.12 11.20
C VAL A 59 5.48 1.30 9.73
N ALA A 60 4.92 2.46 9.36
CA ALA A 60 4.61 2.75 7.97
C ALA A 60 5.90 2.95 7.15
N PRO A 61 6.01 2.38 5.94
CA PRO A 61 7.13 2.67 5.08
C PRO A 61 7.07 4.14 4.68
N GLN A 62 8.19 4.85 4.86
CA GLN A 62 8.31 6.22 4.36
C GLN A 62 8.07 6.20 2.86
N LYS A 63 7.09 6.96 2.37
CA LYS A 63 6.92 7.20 0.95
C LYS A 63 8.18 7.95 0.52
N LYS A 64 9.14 7.24 -0.06
CA LYS A 64 10.22 7.90 -0.81
C LYS A 64 9.49 8.63 -1.92
N ILE A 65 9.35 9.94 -1.77
CA ILE A 65 9.04 10.82 -2.88
C ILE A 65 10.21 10.57 -3.82
N LEU A 66 9.98 9.75 -4.84
CA LEU A 66 10.86 9.73 -6.00
C LEU A 66 10.91 11.20 -6.40
N ALA A 67 12.07 11.83 -6.23
CA ALA A 67 12.25 13.21 -6.60
C ALA A 67 11.60 13.38 -7.99
N PRO A 68 10.78 14.41 -8.21
CA PRO A 68 10.27 14.68 -9.55
C PRO A 68 11.49 14.67 -10.47
N VAL A 69 11.49 13.75 -11.41
CA VAL A 69 12.53 13.66 -12.43
C VAL A 69 12.63 15.07 -13.01
N PRO A 70 13.80 15.76 -12.96
CA PRO A 70 13.89 17.08 -13.54
C PRO A 70 13.43 16.96 -15.00
N PRO A 71 12.51 17.81 -15.47
CA PRO A 71 12.08 17.76 -16.86
C PRO A 71 13.31 17.94 -17.73
N ALA A 72 13.46 17.07 -18.73
CA ALA A 72 14.46 17.24 -19.78
C ALA A 72 14.39 18.68 -20.34
N PRO A 73 15.52 19.27 -20.79
CA PRO A 73 15.55 20.65 -21.26
C PRO A 73 14.50 20.90 -22.35
N PRO A 74 13.86 22.08 -22.36
CA PRO A 74 12.69 22.35 -23.18
C PRO A 74 13.04 22.38 -24.68
N ALA A 75 12.31 21.59 -25.47
CA ALA A 75 12.17 21.85 -26.89
C ALA A 75 11.44 23.21 -27.11
N PRO A 76 11.72 23.95 -28.19
CA PRO A 76 11.21 25.30 -28.41
C PRO A 76 9.67 25.36 -28.51
N PRO A 77 9.04 26.50 -28.16
CA PRO A 77 7.60 26.60 -27.96
C PRO A 77 6.85 26.77 -29.29
N ALA A 78 5.70 26.10 -29.41
CA ALA A 78 4.68 26.37 -30.43
C ALA A 78 3.33 26.68 -29.74
N PRO A 79 2.43 27.45 -30.38
CA PRO A 79 1.79 28.60 -29.76
C PRO A 79 0.52 28.31 -28.96
N LEU A 80 0.35 29.14 -27.93
CA LEU A 80 -0.82 29.28 -27.07
C LEU A 80 -2.05 29.76 -27.87
N LYS A 81 -3.17 29.04 -27.73
CA LYS A 81 -4.52 29.62 -27.74
C LYS A 81 -5.23 29.17 -26.48
N GLY A 82 -5.42 30.12 -25.57
CA GLY A 82 -6.22 29.93 -24.37
C GLY A 82 -7.70 30.15 -24.64
N SER A 83 -8.51 29.76 -23.67
CA SER A 83 -9.60 30.53 -23.06
C SER A 83 -10.18 29.65 -21.95
N VAL A 84 -9.95 30.06 -20.70
CA VAL A 84 -10.95 30.65 -19.80
C VAL A 84 -11.62 29.58 -18.96
N HIS A 85 -11.47 29.78 -17.66
CA HIS A 85 -12.10 29.07 -16.57
C HIS A 85 -13.47 29.73 -16.39
N GLU A 86 -14.57 28.99 -16.47
CA GLU A 86 -15.83 29.40 -15.86
C GLU A 86 -16.58 28.16 -15.38
N GLU A 87 -16.93 28.22 -14.10
CA GLU A 87 -18.01 27.56 -13.34
C GLU A 87 -18.71 26.32 -13.91
N GLU A 88 -18.76 25.24 -13.10
CA GLU A 88 -20.01 24.53 -12.80
C GLU A 88 -19.76 23.35 -11.81
N GLU A 89 -20.24 23.54 -10.58
CA GLU A 89 -20.75 22.51 -9.67
C GLU A 89 -19.82 21.36 -9.22
N TYR A 90 -18.96 21.62 -8.23
CA TYR A 90 -18.82 20.69 -7.11
C TYR A 90 -18.38 21.49 -5.87
N GLU A 91 -19.35 21.86 -5.04
CA GLU A 91 -19.11 22.43 -3.71
C GLU A 91 -18.48 21.37 -2.79
N ASP A 92 -17.22 21.00 -3.04
CA ASP A 92 -16.39 20.31 -2.05
C ASP A 92 -15.89 21.34 -1.04
N ASN A 93 -16.82 21.74 -0.19
CA ASN A 93 -16.67 21.82 1.24
C ASN A 93 -15.23 21.55 1.76
N CYS A 94 -14.33 22.52 1.59
CA CYS A 94 -13.09 22.54 2.37
C CYS A 94 -13.44 22.98 3.80
N VAL A 95 -13.98 22.04 4.60
CA VAL A 95 -14.38 22.23 6.01
C VAL A 95 -13.20 22.55 6.94
N ILE A 96 -11.98 22.61 6.43
CA ILE A 96 -10.77 22.83 7.22
C ILE A 96 -10.53 24.33 7.52
N CYS A 97 -11.22 25.27 6.86
CA CYS A 97 -10.92 26.71 7.00
C CYS A 97 -12.00 27.59 7.67
N LEU A 98 -13.16 27.07 8.08
CA LEU A 98 -14.07 27.80 9.01
C LEU A 98 -13.88 27.30 10.45
N VAL A 99 -12.71 27.63 10.98
CA VAL A 99 -12.53 27.95 12.39
C VAL A 99 -13.66 28.90 12.81
N ASN A 100 -14.66 28.38 13.51
CA ASN A 100 -15.56 29.19 14.32
C ASN A 100 -15.56 28.60 15.74
N VAL A 101 -14.71 29.17 16.59
CA VAL A 101 -14.77 29.00 18.05
C VAL A 101 -15.83 29.97 18.56
N PRO A 102 -16.89 29.50 19.24
CA PRO A 102 -17.61 30.35 20.18
C PRO A 102 -17.11 30.08 21.60
N ASP A 103 -16.43 31.08 22.15
CA ASP A 103 -16.45 31.39 23.59
C ASP A 103 -17.88 31.82 23.99
N ALA A 104 -18.37 31.31 25.13
CA ALA A 104 -19.33 31.92 26.07
C ALA A 104 -20.30 30.89 26.67
N LYS A 105 -20.06 30.47 27.93
CA LYS A 105 -20.70 31.04 29.13
C LYS A 105 -20.36 30.24 30.38
#